data_AF-H3AQL5-F1
#
_entry.id   AF-H3AQL5-F1
#
_cell.length_a   1.000
_cell.length_b   1.000
_cell.length_c   1.000
_cell.angle_alpha   90.00
_cell.angle_beta   90.00
_cell.angle_gamma   90.00
#
_symmetry.space_group_name_H-M   'P 1'
#
loop_
_entity.id
_entity.type
_entity.pdbx_description
1 polymer ?
#
loop_
_entity_poly.entity_id
_entity_poly.type
_entity_poly.pdbx_seq_one_letter_code
_entity_poly.pdbx_strand_id
1 'polypeptide(L)'
;TVLEEKIEENYEREQVKGKRIKILEQRAEDSENWAHHNNVQISGVPEGVEKGDIVAFLQDLLKNTLGVKAGNCAHRALRPRPAPEECPRQIIFKMLRWQDKEMIIRTAQEKKGVTWNNSRLFFNQDFSKDLQMRRMEYIPIKKDLFREGVKFILYYPTVLKEFSIEGNIMNY
;
A
#
# COMPACT_ATOMS: atom_id res chain seq x y z
N THR A 1 39.34 26.87 25.42
CA THR A 1 39.03 26.53 26.83
C THR A 1 38.49 25.12 26.90
N VAL A 2 38.75 24.34 27.96
CA VAL A 2 38.21 22.96 28.16
C VAL A 2 36.67 22.89 27.95
N LEU A 3 35.97 24.00 28.18
CA LEU A 3 34.54 24.13 27.94
C LEU A 3 34.15 24.06 26.45
N GLU A 4 34.94 24.69 25.57
CA GLU A 4 34.68 24.74 24.13
C GLU A 4 34.89 23.36 23.49
N GLU A 5 35.94 22.65 23.89
CA GLU A 5 36.22 21.28 23.46
C GLU A 5 35.07 20.32 23.84
N LYS A 6 34.53 20.45 25.06
CA LYS A 6 33.35 19.68 25.49
C LYS A 6 32.08 20.01 24.71
N ILE A 7 31.91 21.26 24.26
CA ILE A 7 30.77 21.67 23.44
C ILE A 7 30.89 21.04 22.05
N GLU A 8 32.08 21.10 21.44
CA GLU A 8 32.36 20.51 20.13
C GLU A 8 32.15 18.99 20.15
N GLU A 9 32.71 18.29 21.13
CA GLU A 9 32.50 16.84 21.28
C GLU A 9 31.01 16.46 21.46
N ASN A 10 30.24 17.28 22.16
CA ASN A 10 28.81 17.04 22.31
C ASN A 10 28.08 17.26 20.97
N TYR A 11 28.47 18.26 20.19
CA TYR A 11 27.92 18.50 18.87
C TYR A 11 28.18 17.31 17.93
N GLU A 12 29.41 16.80 17.87
CA GLU A 12 29.76 15.63 17.06
C GLU A 12 28.97 14.38 17.49
N ARG A 13 28.82 14.16 18.81
CA ARG A 13 28.01 13.06 19.36
C ARG A 13 26.55 13.17 18.93
N GLU A 14 25.96 14.36 18.97
CA GLU A 14 24.58 14.58 18.51
C GLU A 14 24.44 14.34 17.00
N GLN A 15 25.42 14.75 16.18
CA GLN A 15 25.41 14.44 14.74
C GLN A 15 25.47 12.93 14.47
N VAL A 16 26.32 12.20 15.19
CA VAL A 16 26.44 10.74 15.07
C VAL A 16 25.13 10.05 15.49
N LYS A 17 24.51 10.50 16.60
CA LYS A 17 23.20 10.01 17.03
C LYS A 17 22.12 10.28 15.99
N GLY A 18 22.06 11.50 15.44
CA GLY A 18 21.10 11.87 14.40
C GLY A 18 21.22 11.00 13.15
N LYS A 19 22.45 10.70 12.71
CA LYS A 19 22.69 9.76 11.59
C LYS A 19 22.22 8.35 11.93
N ARG A 20 22.49 7.87 13.16
CA ARG A 20 22.08 6.54 13.61
C ARG A 20 20.57 6.41 13.70
N ILE A 21 19.88 7.42 14.22
CA ILE A 21 18.40 7.47 14.28
C ILE A 21 17.82 7.35 12.87
N LYS A 22 18.30 8.14 11.90
CA LYS A 22 17.85 8.06 10.50
C LYS A 22 18.01 6.67 9.89
N ILE A 23 19.14 6.00 10.14
CA ILE A 23 19.38 4.63 9.65
C ILE A 23 18.41 3.64 10.30
N LEU A 24 18.13 3.79 11.59
CA LEU A 24 17.20 2.92 12.31
C LEU A 24 15.76 3.12 11.84
N GLU A 25 15.34 4.36 11.61
CA GLU A 25 14.02 4.70 11.04
C GLU A 25 13.84 4.06 9.66
N GLN A 26 14.83 4.21 8.76
CA GLN A 26 14.80 3.57 7.44
C GLN A 26 14.68 2.05 7.54
N ARG A 27 15.47 1.40 8.40
CA ARG A 27 15.41 -0.06 8.58
C ARG A 27 14.09 -0.54 9.18
N ALA A 28 13.53 0.24 10.10
CA ALA A 28 12.23 -0.06 10.70
C ALA A 28 11.13 0.03 9.64
N GLU A 29 11.13 1.09 8.83
CA GLU A 29 10.18 1.27 7.74
C GLU A 29 10.31 0.17 6.67
N ASP A 30 11.53 -0.20 6.29
CA ASP A 30 11.77 -1.29 5.34
C ASP A 30 11.26 -2.63 5.87
N SER A 31 11.47 -2.90 7.16
CA SER A 31 11.00 -4.13 7.81
C SER A 31 9.48 -4.19 7.88
N GLU A 32 8.81 -3.08 8.19
CA GLU A 32 7.35 -2.98 8.20
C GLU A 32 6.78 -3.22 6.80
N ASN A 33 7.32 -2.54 5.78
CA ASN A 33 6.86 -2.72 4.39
C ASN A 33 7.14 -4.13 3.87
N TRP A 34 8.23 -4.76 4.28
CA TRP A 34 8.49 -6.16 3.95
C TRP A 34 7.46 -7.10 4.58
N ALA A 35 7.05 -6.84 5.83
CA ALA A 35 5.99 -7.59 6.48
C ALA A 35 4.63 -7.42 5.78
N HIS A 36 4.38 -6.24 5.20
CA HIS A 36 3.16 -5.92 4.44
C HIS A 36 3.23 -6.32 2.95
N HIS A 37 4.39 -6.75 2.46
CA HIS A 37 4.63 -6.96 1.03
C HIS A 37 3.63 -7.92 0.35
N ASN A 38 3.21 -8.95 1.08
CA ASN A 38 2.25 -9.95 0.60
C ASN A 38 0.79 -9.63 0.96
N ASN A 39 0.53 -8.50 1.62
CA ASN A 39 -0.82 -8.10 2.02
C ASN A 39 -1.52 -7.36 0.88
N VAL A 40 -2.81 -7.64 0.72
CA VAL A 40 -3.74 -6.90 -0.12
C VAL A 40 -4.75 -6.22 0.78
N GLN A 41 -4.92 -4.93 0.62
CA GLN A 41 -5.94 -4.15 1.29
C GLN A 41 -7.18 -4.07 0.40
N ILE A 42 -8.30 -4.60 0.89
CA ILE A 42 -9.57 -4.64 0.18
C ILE A 42 -10.53 -3.65 0.84
N SER A 43 -11.03 -2.67 0.09
CA SER A 43 -12.03 -1.71 0.58
C SER A 43 -13.36 -1.84 -0.15
N GLY A 44 -14.44 -1.38 0.50
CA GLY A 44 -15.80 -1.42 -0.05
C GLY A 44 -16.60 -2.69 0.28
N VAL A 45 -16.04 -3.62 1.06
CA VAL A 45 -16.78 -4.82 1.51
C VAL A 45 -17.71 -4.45 2.69
N PRO A 46 -19.04 -4.59 2.55
CA PRO A 46 -19.98 -4.26 3.62
C PRO A 46 -19.70 -5.04 4.91
N GLU A 47 -19.91 -4.44 6.08
CA GLU A 47 -19.65 -5.08 7.38
C GLU A 47 -20.64 -6.24 7.64
N GLY A 48 -20.15 -7.40 8.09
CA GLY A 48 -20.97 -8.52 8.56
C GLY A 48 -21.36 -9.55 7.49
N VAL A 49 -20.97 -9.33 6.23
CA VAL A 49 -21.20 -10.29 5.15
C VAL A 49 -20.36 -11.56 5.27
N GLU A 50 -19.29 -11.53 6.09
CA GLU A 50 -18.35 -12.63 6.22
C GLU A 50 -18.88 -13.80 7.06
N LYS A 51 -19.97 -13.60 7.81
CA LYS A 51 -20.62 -14.64 8.62
C LYS A 51 -19.68 -15.42 9.56
N GLY A 52 -18.58 -14.79 9.99
CA GLY A 52 -17.61 -15.34 10.93
C GLY A 52 -16.33 -15.90 10.29
N ASP A 53 -16.35 -16.30 9.01
CA ASP A 53 -15.16 -16.78 8.29
C ASP A 53 -14.81 -15.82 7.13
N ILE A 54 -13.97 -14.84 7.47
CA ILE A 54 -13.48 -13.83 6.52
C ILE A 54 -12.62 -14.49 5.43
N VAL A 55 -11.86 -15.54 5.76
CA VAL A 55 -10.94 -16.15 4.81
C VAL A 55 -11.72 -16.92 3.75
N ALA A 56 -12.68 -17.77 4.14
CA ALA A 56 -13.53 -18.48 3.20
C ALA A 56 -14.32 -17.50 2.32
N PHE A 57 -14.91 -16.47 2.93
CA PHE A 57 -15.61 -15.42 2.21
C PHE A 57 -14.73 -14.75 1.13
N LEU A 58 -13.51 -14.35 1.48
CA LEU A 58 -12.61 -13.70 0.54
C LEU A 58 -12.12 -14.63 -0.57
N GLN A 59 -11.88 -15.91 -0.25
CA GLN A 59 -11.51 -16.90 -1.27
C GLN A 59 -12.63 -17.08 -2.31
N ASP A 60 -13.89 -17.14 -1.87
CA ASP A 60 -15.03 -17.23 -2.77
C ASP A 60 -15.25 -15.93 -3.54
N LEU A 61 -15.08 -14.77 -2.88
CA LEU A 61 -15.14 -13.46 -3.51
C LEU A 61 -14.12 -13.36 -4.65
N LEU A 62 -12.85 -13.63 -4.35
CA LEU A 62 -11.75 -13.55 -5.32
C LEU A 62 -11.91 -14.56 -6.45
N LYS A 63 -12.40 -15.77 -6.16
CA LYS A 63 -12.69 -16.76 -7.18
C LYS A 63 -13.76 -16.26 -8.16
N ASN A 64 -14.84 -15.66 -7.63
CA ASN A 64 -15.95 -15.18 -8.44
C ASN A 64 -15.62 -13.88 -9.20
N THR A 65 -14.83 -12.99 -8.60
CA THR A 65 -14.52 -11.69 -9.21
C THR A 65 -13.27 -11.70 -10.06
N LEU A 66 -12.22 -12.39 -9.64
CA LEU A 66 -10.87 -12.35 -10.25
C LEU A 66 -10.36 -13.71 -10.72
N GLY A 67 -11.04 -14.82 -10.39
CA GLY A 67 -10.61 -16.17 -10.78
C GLY A 67 -9.43 -16.70 -9.96
N VAL A 68 -9.13 -16.11 -8.79
CA VAL A 68 -7.97 -16.45 -7.95
C VAL A 68 -8.45 -17.10 -6.66
N LYS A 69 -7.79 -18.20 -6.24
CA LYS A 69 -8.00 -18.81 -4.92
C LYS A 69 -6.68 -18.89 -4.18
N ALA A 70 -6.38 -17.88 -3.37
CA ALA A 70 -5.16 -17.84 -2.59
C ALA A 70 -5.33 -16.95 -1.35
N GLY A 71 -4.48 -17.16 -0.34
CA GLY A 71 -4.46 -16.42 0.92
C GLY A 71 -4.91 -17.24 2.13
N ASN A 72 -4.29 -16.96 3.28
CA ASN A 72 -4.37 -17.80 4.48
C ASN A 72 -4.86 -17.07 5.74
N CYS A 73 -4.75 -15.73 5.77
CA CYS A 73 -5.10 -14.94 6.94
C CYS A 73 -5.76 -13.64 6.49
N ALA A 74 -6.93 -13.35 7.05
CA ALA A 74 -7.69 -12.15 6.78
C ALA A 74 -8.21 -11.55 8.08
N HIS A 75 -8.20 -10.23 8.18
CA HIS A 75 -8.86 -9.51 9.26
C HIS A 75 -9.33 -8.14 8.80
N ARG A 76 -10.39 -7.61 9.42
CA ARG A 76 -10.75 -6.20 9.26
C ARG A 76 -9.77 -5.32 10.02
N ALA A 77 -9.55 -4.11 9.52
CA ALA A 77 -8.73 -3.11 10.18
C ALA A 77 -9.16 -2.94 11.66
N LEU A 78 -8.16 -2.84 12.54
CA LEU A 78 -8.34 -2.78 13.99
C LEU A 78 -8.81 -1.38 14.44
N ARG A 79 -10.02 -1.03 14.04
CA ARG A 79 -10.74 0.17 14.50
C ARG A 79 -12.17 -0.19 14.90
N PRO A 80 -12.83 0.64 15.72
CA PRO A 80 -14.24 0.45 16.06
C PRO A 80 -15.09 0.24 14.82
N ARG A 81 -16.13 -0.60 14.96
CA ARG A 81 -17.06 -0.87 13.86
C ARG A 81 -17.76 0.45 13.49
N PRO A 82 -17.69 0.87 12.22
CA PRO A 82 -18.34 2.08 11.75
C PRO A 82 -19.86 1.95 11.78
N ALA A 83 -20.55 3.08 11.79
CA ALA A 83 -22.01 3.13 11.57
C ALA A 83 -22.37 2.63 10.15
N PRO A 84 -23.61 2.18 9.90
CA PRO A 84 -24.02 1.73 8.56
C PRO A 84 -23.84 2.76 7.44
N GLU A 85 -23.90 4.05 7.77
CA GLU A 85 -23.73 5.18 6.85
C GLU A 85 -22.26 5.54 6.59
N GLU A 86 -21.36 5.05 7.43
CA GLU A 86 -19.92 5.30 7.33
C GLU A 86 -19.22 4.26 6.44
N CYS A 87 -18.04 4.63 5.92
CA CYS A 87 -17.24 3.72 5.11
C CYS A 87 -16.87 2.45 5.89
N PRO A 88 -17.09 1.24 5.32
CA PRO A 88 -16.77 0.00 5.98
C PRO A 88 -15.27 -0.15 6.21
N ARG A 89 -14.86 -0.91 7.23
CA ARG A 89 -13.45 -1.16 7.50
C ARG A 89 -12.84 -1.94 6.35
N GLN A 90 -11.60 -1.58 6.03
CA GLN A 90 -10.81 -2.31 5.05
C GLN A 90 -10.49 -3.70 5.60
N ILE A 91 -10.42 -4.69 4.71
CA ILE A 91 -9.94 -6.03 5.04
C ILE A 91 -8.49 -6.12 4.58
N ILE A 92 -7.61 -6.52 5.50
CA ILE A 92 -6.21 -6.85 5.19
C ILE A 92 -6.17 -8.35 4.96
N PHE A 93 -5.80 -8.74 3.74
CA PHE A 93 -5.72 -10.12 3.33
C PHE A 93 -4.29 -10.50 2.98
N LYS A 94 -3.72 -11.43 3.75
CA LYS A 94 -2.34 -11.87 3.58
C LYS A 94 -2.27 -13.04 2.60
N MET A 95 -1.49 -12.84 1.53
CA MET A 95 -1.24 -13.86 0.52
C MET A 95 -0.04 -14.72 0.91
N LEU A 96 -0.06 -15.98 0.45
CA LEU A 96 1.07 -16.90 0.63
C LEU A 96 2.25 -16.53 -0.27
N ARG A 97 1.96 -16.06 -1.48
CA ARG A 97 2.94 -15.74 -2.51
C ARG A 97 2.73 -14.31 -2.98
N TRP A 98 3.84 -13.60 -3.18
CA TRP A 98 3.81 -12.25 -3.71
C TRP A 98 3.22 -12.20 -5.13
N GLN A 99 3.47 -13.22 -5.95
CA GLN A 99 2.93 -13.29 -7.32
C GLN A 99 1.40 -13.29 -7.35
N ASP A 100 0.76 -13.97 -6.39
CA ASP A 100 -0.70 -14.02 -6.29
C ASP A 100 -1.27 -12.64 -5.94
N LYS A 101 -0.59 -11.91 -5.04
CA LYS A 101 -0.94 -10.54 -4.66
C LYS A 101 -0.83 -9.60 -5.87
N GLU A 102 0.27 -9.65 -6.62
CA GLU A 102 0.46 -8.81 -7.81
C GLU A 102 -0.59 -9.10 -8.88
N MET A 103 -0.89 -10.38 -9.12
CA MET A 103 -1.94 -10.79 -10.06
C MET A 103 -3.30 -10.21 -9.66
N ILE A 104 -3.69 -10.31 -8.39
CA ILE A 104 -4.97 -9.75 -7.89
C ILE A 104 -5.04 -8.24 -8.15
N ILE A 105 -3.99 -7.50 -7.78
CA ILE A 105 -3.97 -6.04 -7.95
C ILE A 105 -4.02 -5.67 -9.43
N ARG A 106 -3.21 -6.32 -10.27
CA ARG A 106 -3.17 -6.04 -11.71
C ARG A 106 -4.51 -6.34 -12.38
N THR A 107 -5.09 -7.51 -12.12
CA THR A 107 -6.39 -7.87 -12.69
C THR A 107 -7.51 -6.94 -12.20
N ALA A 108 -7.47 -6.49 -10.95
CA ALA A 108 -8.44 -5.51 -10.45
C ALA A 108 -8.31 -4.14 -11.14
N GLN A 109 -7.08 -3.69 -11.42
CA GLN A 109 -6.81 -2.45 -12.16
C GLN A 109 -7.24 -2.55 -13.64
N GLU A 110 -6.93 -3.67 -14.29
CA GLU A 110 -7.30 -3.95 -15.69
C GLU A 110 -8.82 -3.93 -15.89
N LYS A 111 -9.58 -4.47 -14.93
CA LYS A 111 -11.05 -4.47 -14.95
C LYS A 111 -11.68 -3.08 -14.75
N LYS A 112 -10.90 -2.05 -14.41
CA LYS A 112 -11.34 -0.66 -14.16
C LYS A 112 -12.46 -0.53 -13.12
N GLY A 113 -12.55 -1.49 -12.20
CA GLY A 113 -13.55 -1.54 -11.13
C GLY A 113 -14.12 -2.94 -10.98
N VAL A 114 -14.07 -3.47 -9.76
CA VAL A 114 -14.68 -4.74 -9.41
C VAL A 114 -15.94 -4.45 -8.62
N THR A 115 -17.07 -5.02 -9.01
CA THR A 115 -18.33 -4.88 -8.28
C THR A 115 -18.75 -6.23 -7.71
N TRP A 116 -19.27 -6.21 -6.49
CA TRP A 116 -19.82 -7.37 -5.82
C TRP A 116 -21.02 -6.95 -4.97
N ASN A 117 -22.16 -7.60 -5.13
CA ASN A 117 -23.42 -7.27 -4.44
C ASN A 117 -23.71 -5.76 -4.40
N ASN A 118 -23.72 -5.12 -5.57
CA ASN A 118 -23.92 -3.67 -5.75
C ASN A 118 -22.90 -2.76 -5.04
N SER A 119 -21.84 -3.33 -4.46
CA SER A 119 -20.76 -2.59 -3.81
C SER A 119 -19.52 -2.57 -4.72
N ARG A 120 -18.89 -1.40 -4.87
CA ARG A 120 -17.63 -1.28 -5.59
C ARG A 120 -16.47 -1.62 -4.67
N LEU A 121 -15.65 -2.56 -5.11
CA LEU A 121 -14.49 -3.05 -4.39
C LEU A 121 -13.21 -2.42 -4.97
N PHE A 122 -12.27 -2.12 -4.09
CA PHE A 122 -10.92 -1.69 -4.47
C PHE A 122 -9.89 -2.62 -3.84
N PHE A 123 -8.90 -3.00 -4.65
CA PHE A 123 -7.80 -3.86 -4.26
C PHE A 123 -6.52 -3.04 -4.33
N ASN A 124 -5.91 -2.78 -3.18
CA ASN A 124 -4.71 -1.95 -3.06
C ASN A 124 -3.59 -2.74 -2.38
N GLN A 125 -2.36 -2.28 -2.58
CA GLN A 125 -1.23 -2.75 -1.79
C GLN A 125 -1.30 -2.14 -0.37
N ASP A 126 -0.91 -2.94 0.61
CA ASP A 126 -0.72 -2.50 1.99
C ASP A 126 0.68 -1.87 2.14
N PHE A 127 0.76 -0.63 2.60
CA PHE A 127 2.00 0.12 2.81
C PHE A 127 2.06 0.61 4.24
N SER A 128 3.28 0.82 4.76
CA SER A 128 3.46 1.57 6.01
C SER A 128 2.86 2.97 5.88
N LYS A 129 2.51 3.57 7.02
CA LYS A 129 1.91 4.91 7.05
C LYS A 129 2.84 5.95 6.40
N ASP A 130 4.14 5.90 6.69
CA ASP A 130 5.12 6.85 6.19
C ASP A 130 5.29 6.75 4.67
N LEU A 131 5.37 5.52 4.15
CA LEU A 131 5.39 5.29 2.71
C LEU A 131 4.08 5.72 2.04
N GLN A 132 2.95 5.47 2.67
CA GLN A 132 1.66 5.92 2.17
C GLN A 132 1.61 7.44 2.08
N MET A 133 2.05 8.17 3.11
CA MET A 133 2.12 9.64 3.10
C MET A 133 3.01 10.16 1.96
N ARG A 134 4.23 9.62 1.81
CA ARG A 134 5.11 9.98 0.69
C ARG A 134 4.47 9.70 -0.68
N ARG A 135 3.72 8.59 -0.82
CA ARG A 135 2.99 8.29 -2.07
C ARG A 135 1.80 9.23 -2.30
N MET A 136 1.16 9.75 -1.25
CA MET A 136 0.06 10.72 -1.36
C MET A 136 0.54 12.08 -1.88
N GLU A 137 1.80 12.47 -1.63
CA GLU A 137 2.40 13.69 -2.17
C GLU A 137 2.44 13.70 -3.71
N TYR A 138 2.44 12.53 -4.34
CA TYR A 138 2.38 12.40 -5.80
C TYR A 138 0.96 12.49 -6.38
N ILE A 139 -0.09 12.63 -5.55
CA ILE A 139 -1.47 12.72 -6.06
C ILE A 139 -1.68 13.92 -6.99
N PRO A 140 -1.21 15.16 -6.67
CA PRO A 140 -1.40 16.30 -7.55
C PRO A 140 -0.76 16.08 -8.93
N ILE A 141 0.52 15.68 -8.97
CA ILE A 141 1.22 15.43 -10.24
C ILE A 141 0.59 14.29 -11.04
N LYS A 142 0.10 13.23 -10.39
CA LYS A 142 -0.64 12.15 -11.07
C LYS A 142 -1.94 12.62 -11.69
N LYS A 143 -2.66 13.55 -11.03
CA LYS A 143 -3.89 14.13 -11.59
C LYS A 143 -3.58 14.98 -12.82
N ASP A 144 -2.48 15.72 -12.80
CA ASP A 144 -2.06 16.55 -13.93
C ASP A 144 -1.61 15.67 -15.11
N LEU A 145 -0.75 14.68 -14.87
CA LEU A 145 -0.34 13.70 -15.91
C LEU A 145 -1.54 12.96 -16.52
N PHE A 146 -2.52 12.59 -15.69
CA PHE A 146 -3.75 11.96 -16.18
C PHE A 146 -4.58 12.90 -17.06
N ARG A 147 -4.66 14.20 -16.73
CA ARG A 147 -5.36 15.21 -17.55
C ARG A 147 -4.67 15.41 -18.89
N GLU A 148 -3.34 15.39 -18.92
CA GLU A 148 -2.53 15.49 -20.14
C GLU A 148 -2.48 14.18 -20.95
N GLY A 149 -3.11 13.10 -20.48
CA GLY A 149 -3.12 11.80 -21.17
C GLY A 149 -1.79 11.06 -21.17
N VAL A 150 -0.82 11.48 -20.33
CA VAL A 150 0.49 10.84 -20.21
C VAL A 150 0.35 9.55 -19.41
N LYS A 151 0.91 8.44 -19.93
CA LYS A 151 0.98 7.18 -19.18
C LYS A 151 2.07 7.29 -18.13
N PHE A 152 1.84 6.81 -16.91
CA PHE A 152 2.83 6.84 -15.85
C PHE A 152 2.69 5.64 -14.90
N ILE A 153 3.77 5.30 -14.21
CA ILE A 153 3.80 4.29 -13.14
C ILE A 153 4.54 4.87 -11.93
N LEU A 154 4.02 4.62 -10.73
CA LEU A 154 4.70 4.93 -9.48
C LEU A 154 5.25 3.62 -8.88
N TYR A 155 6.53 3.37 -9.12
CA TYR A 155 7.25 2.22 -8.60
C TYR A 155 7.45 2.31 -7.09
N TYR A 156 7.55 1.15 -6.45
CA TYR A 156 7.96 1.06 -5.05
C TYR A 156 9.43 1.51 -4.88
N PRO A 157 9.77 2.22 -3.79
CA PRO A 157 8.85 2.79 -2.80
C PRO A 157 8.13 4.04 -3.33
N THR A 158 8.84 4.97 -3.97
CA THR A 158 8.29 6.25 -4.50
C THR A 158 9.07 6.75 -5.71
N VAL A 159 9.07 5.99 -6.81
CA VAL A 159 9.73 6.43 -8.07
C VAL A 159 8.68 6.60 -9.15
N LEU A 160 8.34 7.85 -9.48
CA LEU A 160 7.40 8.17 -10.57
C LEU A 160 8.16 8.15 -11.89
N LYS A 161 7.71 7.31 -12.82
CA LYS A 161 8.19 7.28 -14.21
C LYS A 161 7.03 7.56 -15.15
N GLU A 162 7.25 8.48 -16.09
CA GLU A 162 6.34 8.75 -17.20
C GLU A 162 6.74 7.94 -18.45
N PHE A 163 5.75 7.62 -19.26
CA PHE A 163 5.88 6.95 -20.55
C PHE A 163 5.26 7.89 -21.58
N SER A 164 6.11 8.71 -22.22
CA SER A 164 5.67 9.60 -23.29
C SER A 164 5.13 8.80 -24.47
N ILE A 165 4.10 9.32 -25.13
CA ILE A 165 3.48 8.73 -26.32
C ILE A 165 4.37 8.95 -27.56
N GLU A 166 5.29 9.91 -27.54
CA GLU A 166 6.05 10.35 -28.73
C GLU A 166 7.43 9.71 -28.92
N GLY A 167 7.73 8.60 -28.25
CA GLY A 167 8.88 7.79 -28.63
C GLY A 167 9.58 7.14 -27.45
N ASN A 168 9.37 5.83 -27.34
CA ASN A 168 10.25 4.85 -26.70
C ASN A 168 11.05 5.36 -25.49
N ILE A 169 10.58 5.05 -24.29
CA ILE A 169 11.22 3.99 -23.49
C ILE A 169 10.14 3.15 -22.80
N MET A 170 9.86 1.99 -23.39
CA MET A 170 9.51 0.78 -22.64
C MET A 170 10.78 0.31 -21.94
N ASN A 171 10.74 0.08 -20.63
CA ASN A 171 11.62 -0.90 -20.00
C ASN A 171 10.91 -1.48 -18.78
N TYR A 172 10.80 -2.81 -18.83
CA TYR A 172 10.15 -3.72 -17.88
C TYR A 172 10.67 -3.60 -16.46
#